data_AF-A0AAE0C688-F1
#
_entry.id   AF-A0AAE0C688-F1
#
_cell.length_a   1.000
_cell.length_b   1.000
_cell.length_c   1.000
_cell.angle_alpha   90.00
_cell.angle_beta   90.00
_cell.angle_gamma   90.00
#
_symmetry.space_group_name_H-M   'P 1'
#
loop_
_entity.id
_entity.type
_entity.pdbx_description
1 polymer ?
#
loop_
_entity_poly.entity_id
_entity_poly.type
_entity_poly.pdbx_seq_one_letter_code
_entity_poly.pdbx_strand_id
1 'polypeptide(L)'
;MGRVVSNALYFSEGIRKNVRVWLILQSAGKSIEVDGARVTTLKPDEKTIALQLQQALQNASIPELLPTSRTANNRLLKSERNARLHHEKWLRRQPGQRGAVPGIKIHDNDSLDDRLKALRHESGGPLKMLLLSEDGDKLINPFIRCNTASVPSSDSESIIKKNGAKNSVNMSVENKSKEKRNEANGEFVVVLGDSYGMTVEEISSVKQQVGATAVTLGRLPLLASQCIVLINHHLDN
;
A
#
# COMPACT_ATOMS: atom_id res chain seq x y z
N MET A 1 1.38 2.23 -10.91
CA MET A 1 2.08 2.10 -9.61
C MET A 1 2.76 3.41 -9.16
N GLY A 2 3.49 4.13 -10.03
CA GLY A 2 4.15 5.38 -9.63
C GLY A 2 3.19 6.44 -9.04
N ARG A 3 1.99 6.61 -9.62
CA ARG A 3 0.95 7.50 -9.07
C ARG A 3 0.45 7.11 -7.69
N VAL A 4 0.36 5.81 -7.40
CA VAL A 4 -0.09 5.28 -6.09
C VAL A 4 0.94 5.65 -5.02
N VAL A 5 2.22 5.39 -5.28
CA VAL A 5 3.31 5.76 -4.37
C VAL A 5 3.40 7.27 -4.18
N SER A 6 3.27 8.03 -5.27
CA SER A 6 3.29 9.50 -5.24
C SER A 6 2.18 10.05 -4.35
N ASN A 7 0.93 9.67 -4.61
CA ASN A 7 -0.22 10.18 -3.85
C ASN A 7 -0.26 9.69 -2.40
N ALA A 8 0.36 8.55 -2.09
CA ALA A 8 0.45 8.02 -0.74
C ALA A 8 1.48 8.79 0.10
N LEU A 9 2.64 9.09 -0.47
CA LEU A 9 3.77 9.64 0.26
C LEU A 9 3.84 11.16 0.23
N TYR A 10 3.46 11.83 -0.86
CA TYR A 10 3.70 13.26 -1.01
C TYR A 10 2.51 14.13 -0.61
N PHE A 11 2.85 15.30 -0.10
CA PHE A 11 1.97 16.47 0.05
C PHE A 11 2.75 17.73 -0.33
N SER A 12 2.12 18.91 -0.32
CA SER A 12 2.72 20.15 -0.86
C SER A 12 4.11 20.49 -0.28
N GLU A 13 4.32 20.25 1.02
CA GLU A 13 5.52 20.66 1.74
C GLU A 13 6.49 19.49 2.03
N GLY A 14 6.24 18.29 1.51
CA GLY A 14 7.17 17.17 1.68
C GLY A 14 6.60 15.76 1.59
N ILE A 15 7.16 14.88 2.41
CA ILE A 15 6.87 13.43 2.44
C ILE A 15 6.26 13.05 3.78
N ARG A 16 5.14 12.33 3.75
CA ARG A 16 4.45 11.75 4.91
C ARG A 16 5.33 10.68 5.54
N LYS A 17 5.90 10.99 6.71
CA LYS A 17 6.83 10.11 7.43
C LYS A 17 6.15 8.93 8.13
N ASN A 18 4.84 9.02 8.35
CA ASN A 18 4.01 8.00 9.00
C ASN A 18 3.29 7.07 7.99
N VAL A 19 3.69 7.07 6.71
CA VAL A 19 3.07 6.24 5.68
C VAL A 19 4.08 5.21 5.17
N ARG A 20 3.65 3.95 5.15
CA ARG A 20 4.34 2.84 4.47
C ARG A 20 3.45 2.33 3.34
N VAL A 21 4.01 2.19 2.14
CA VAL A 21 3.31 1.67 0.96
C VAL A 21 3.86 0.30 0.64
N TRP A 22 2.96 -0.67 0.48
CA TRP A 22 3.30 -2.03 0.04
C TRP A 22 2.73 -2.26 -1.35
N LEU A 23 3.59 -2.63 -2.30
CA LEU A 23 3.20 -3.04 -3.66
C LEU A 23 3.40 -4.54 -3.78
N ILE A 24 2.32 -5.31 -3.92
CA ILE A 24 2.39 -6.76 -4.11
C ILE A 24 2.47 -7.06 -5.61
N LEU A 25 3.57 -7.67 -6.05
CA LEU A 25 3.79 -8.11 -7.43
C LEU A 25 3.53 -9.62 -7.52
N GLN A 26 2.25 -9.99 -7.60
CA GLN A 26 1.82 -11.39 -7.54
C GLN A 26 2.50 -12.30 -8.57
N SER A 27 2.60 -11.84 -9.82
CA SER A 27 3.23 -12.60 -10.90
C SER A 27 4.74 -12.84 -10.68
N ALA A 28 5.38 -12.03 -9.85
CA ALA A 28 6.78 -12.16 -9.51
C ALA A 28 7.02 -12.81 -8.14
N GLY A 29 5.96 -13.07 -7.36
CA GLY A 29 6.08 -13.56 -5.98
C GLY A 29 6.91 -12.63 -5.08
N LYS A 30 6.88 -11.32 -5.34
CA LYS A 30 7.67 -10.30 -4.63
C LYS A 30 6.76 -9.20 -4.12
N SER A 31 7.17 -8.57 -3.02
CA SER A 31 6.58 -7.30 -2.59
C SER A 31 7.63 -6.20 -2.48
N ILE A 32 7.17 -4.96 -2.67
CA ILE A 32 7.98 -3.76 -2.52
C ILE A 32 7.43 -2.94 -1.37
N GLU A 33 8.25 -2.71 -0.36
CA GLU A 33 8.00 -1.76 0.72
C GLU A 33 8.59 -0.41 0.33
N VAL A 34 7.80 0.66 0.45
CA VAL A 34 8.27 2.04 0.37
C VAL A 34 7.91 2.76 1.66
N ASP A 35 8.92 3.11 2.45
CA ASP A 35 8.77 3.70 3.77
C ASP A 35 9.02 5.21 3.73
N GLY A 36 7.96 6.00 3.91
CA GLY A 36 8.01 7.46 3.90
C GLY A 36 9.00 8.05 4.92
N ALA A 37 9.21 7.40 6.06
CA ALA A 37 10.19 7.82 7.06
C ALA A 37 11.61 7.83 6.51
N ARG A 38 11.95 6.77 5.76
CA ARG A 38 13.32 6.48 5.29
C ARG A 38 13.61 6.93 3.86
N VAL A 39 12.58 7.23 3.07
CA VAL A 39 12.76 7.78 1.72
C VAL A 39 13.31 9.22 1.81
N THR A 40 14.43 9.45 1.11
CA THR A 40 15.13 10.75 1.07
C THR A 40 15.31 11.32 -0.34
N THR A 41 15.34 10.48 -1.38
CA THR A 41 15.72 10.86 -2.75
C THR A 41 14.65 10.59 -3.80
N LEU A 42 13.48 10.10 -3.38
CA LEU A 42 12.35 9.93 -4.28
C LEU A 42 11.88 11.32 -4.72
N LYS A 43 11.45 11.44 -5.98
CA LYS A 43 10.73 12.60 -6.48
C LYS A 43 9.28 12.18 -6.76
N PRO A 44 8.30 13.09 -6.70
CA PRO A 44 6.89 12.73 -6.89
C PRO A 44 6.53 12.37 -8.34
N ASP A 45 7.47 12.51 -9.29
CA ASP A 45 7.22 12.19 -10.69
C ASP A 45 7.20 10.68 -10.95
N GLU A 46 6.17 10.24 -11.68
CA GLU A 46 5.92 8.82 -11.96
C GLU A 46 7.13 8.11 -12.60
N LYS A 47 7.86 8.82 -13.46
CA LYS A 47 9.04 8.29 -14.15
C LYS A 47 10.19 8.00 -13.17
N THR A 48 10.50 8.92 -12.27
CA THR A 48 11.58 8.74 -11.29
C THR A 48 11.21 7.67 -10.27
N ILE A 49 9.96 7.64 -9.81
CA ILE A 49 9.47 6.57 -8.94
C ILE A 49 9.62 5.21 -9.63
N ALA A 50 9.15 5.08 -10.87
CA ALA A 50 9.28 3.84 -11.63
C ALA A 50 10.74 3.40 -11.79
N LEU A 51 11.65 4.32 -12.10
CA LEU A 51 13.07 4.04 -12.23
C LEU A 51 13.69 3.54 -10.90
N GLN A 52 13.29 4.13 -9.77
CA GLN A 52 13.78 3.73 -8.45
C GLN A 52 13.22 2.37 -8.02
N LEU A 53 11.95 2.08 -8.30
CA LEU A 53 11.35 0.76 -8.06
C LEU A 53 12.04 -0.31 -8.92
N GLN A 54 12.30 0.00 -10.20
CA GLN A 54 13.03 -0.89 -11.10
C GLN A 54 14.47 -1.14 -10.61
N GLN A 55 15.15 -0.09 -10.13
CA GLN A 55 16.46 -0.21 -9.49
C GLN A 55 16.42 -1.15 -8.29
N ALA A 56 15.44 -0.97 -7.39
CA ALA A 56 15.31 -1.79 -6.20
C ALA A 56 15.09 -3.26 -6.56
N LEU A 57 14.18 -3.54 -7.50
CA LEU A 57 13.93 -4.90 -8.00
C LEU A 57 15.17 -5.53 -8.63
N GLN A 58 15.90 -4.79 -9.45
CA GLN A 58 17.12 -5.30 -10.09
C GLN A 58 18.20 -5.63 -9.05
N ASN A 59 18.44 -4.74 -8.08
CA ASN A 59 19.40 -5.02 -7.00
C ASN A 59 19.02 -6.24 -6.16
N ALA A 60 17.74 -6.38 -5.82
CA ALA A 60 17.26 -7.55 -5.07
C ALA A 60 17.37 -8.85 -5.85
N SER A 61 17.38 -8.78 -7.18
CA SER A 61 17.48 -9.94 -8.07
C SER A 61 18.93 -10.31 -8.43
N ILE A 62 19.94 -9.55 -7.99
CA ILE A 62 21.35 -9.89 -8.22
C ILE A 62 21.77 -10.91 -7.15
N PRO A 63 22.07 -12.17 -7.52
CA PRO A 63 22.77 -13.09 -6.61
C PRO A 63 24.15 -12.49 -6.34
N GLU A 64 24.66 -12.67 -5.12
CA GLU A 64 26.01 -12.27 -4.70
C GLU A 64 27.06 -12.85 -5.67
N LEU A 65 27.43 -12.10 -6.71
CA LEU A 65 28.43 -12.50 -7.69
C LEU A 65 29.79 -11.93 -7.28
N LEU A 66 30.65 -12.82 -6.80
CA LEU A 66 32.05 -12.56 -6.46
C LEU A 66 32.82 -11.86 -7.59
N PRO A 67 33.77 -10.96 -7.27
CA PRO A 67 34.54 -10.23 -8.27
C PRO A 67 35.60 -11.15 -8.89
N THR A 68 35.45 -11.50 -10.17
CA THR A 68 36.48 -12.21 -10.92
C THR A 68 37.43 -11.24 -11.63
N SER A 69 38.66 -11.21 -11.11
CA SER A 69 39.84 -10.57 -11.70
C SER A 69 40.12 -11.09 -13.11
N ARG A 70 40.49 -10.21 -14.06
CA ARG A 70 41.07 -10.61 -15.34
C ARG A 70 42.22 -9.71 -15.79
N THR A 71 43.38 -10.35 -15.89
CA THR A 71 44.64 -9.88 -16.50
C THR A 71 44.53 -9.79 -18.02
N ALA A 72 45.37 -8.93 -18.59
CA ALA A 72 45.30 -8.32 -19.92
C ALA A 72 45.76 -9.19 -21.12
N ASN A 73 45.35 -8.78 -22.33
CA ASN A 73 46.22 -8.65 -23.50
C ASN A 73 45.72 -7.53 -24.42
N ASN A 74 46.64 -6.74 -24.99
CA ASN A 74 46.46 -5.42 -25.62
C ASN A 74 46.89 -5.46 -27.11
N ARG A 75 45.99 -5.28 -28.10
CA ARG A 75 46.18 -4.39 -29.28
C ARG A 75 45.08 -4.41 -30.37
N LEU A 76 44.15 -5.37 -30.38
CA LEU A 76 42.90 -5.28 -31.20
C LEU A 76 41.75 -4.53 -30.50
N LEU A 77 41.98 -4.12 -29.25
CA LEU A 77 40.91 -3.80 -28.32
C LEU A 77 40.49 -2.34 -28.29
N LYS A 78 40.88 -1.43 -29.19
CA LYS A 78 40.45 -0.02 -29.00
C LYS A 78 38.96 0.19 -29.32
N SER A 79 38.45 -0.45 -30.37
CA SER A 79 37.02 -0.42 -30.72
C SER A 79 36.19 -1.32 -29.80
N GLU A 80 36.68 -2.52 -29.47
CA GLU A 80 36.02 -3.42 -28.51
C GLU A 80 36.10 -2.91 -27.07
N ARG A 81 37.20 -2.30 -26.63
CA ARG A 81 37.29 -1.68 -25.28
C ARG A 81 36.45 -0.43 -25.21
N ASN A 82 36.33 0.37 -26.27
CA ASN A 82 35.38 1.47 -26.28
C ASN A 82 33.94 0.95 -26.26
N ALA A 83 33.59 -0.02 -27.09
CA ALA A 83 32.28 -0.68 -27.07
C ALA A 83 32.00 -1.32 -25.70
N ARG A 84 33.00 -1.96 -25.08
CA ARG A 84 32.94 -2.53 -23.74
C ARG A 84 32.91 -1.47 -22.65
N LEU A 85 33.60 -0.35 -22.78
CA LEU A 85 33.52 0.78 -21.84
C LEU A 85 32.18 1.50 -21.97
N HIS A 86 31.61 1.57 -23.17
CA HIS A 86 30.27 2.10 -23.41
C HIS A 86 29.21 1.12 -22.90
N HIS A 87 29.40 -0.18 -23.10
CA HIS A 87 28.55 -1.23 -22.56
C HIS A 87 28.68 -1.30 -21.03
N GLU A 88 29.89 -1.23 -20.46
CA GLU A 88 30.15 -1.14 -19.02
C GLU A 88 29.63 0.18 -18.43
N LYS A 89 29.76 1.32 -19.14
CA LYS A 89 29.14 2.58 -18.71
C LYS A 89 27.61 2.52 -18.81
N TRP A 90 27.07 1.82 -19.81
CA TRP A 90 25.64 1.60 -19.96
C TRP A 90 25.11 0.63 -18.91
N LEU A 91 25.87 -0.43 -18.58
CA LEU A 91 25.64 -1.35 -17.48
C LEU A 91 25.75 -0.64 -16.12
N ARG A 92 26.73 0.25 -15.92
CA ARG A 92 26.82 1.13 -14.73
C ARG A 92 25.68 2.16 -14.65
N ARG A 93 25.00 2.41 -15.76
CA ARG A 93 23.79 3.24 -15.84
C ARG A 93 22.51 2.40 -15.74
N GLN A 94 22.61 1.07 -15.69
CA GLN A 94 21.47 0.22 -15.38
C GLN A 94 21.00 0.56 -13.95
N PRO A 95 19.69 0.61 -13.73
CA PRO A 95 19.11 0.93 -12.42
C PRO A 95 19.77 0.10 -11.30
N GLY A 96 19.92 -1.21 -11.49
CA GLY A 96 20.45 -2.17 -10.51
C GLY A 96 21.96 -2.14 -10.20
N GLN A 97 22.72 -1.13 -10.65
CA GLN A 97 24.15 -0.97 -10.25
C GLN A 97 24.35 0.18 -9.25
N ARG A 98 23.29 0.94 -8.94
CA ARG A 98 23.32 2.10 -8.04
C ARG A 98 23.12 1.74 -6.56
N GLY A 99 23.18 0.44 -6.22
CA GLY A 99 22.99 -0.06 -4.86
C GLY A 99 21.56 0.09 -4.34
N ALA A 100 21.35 -0.29 -3.08
CA ALA A 100 20.05 -0.21 -2.41
C ALA A 100 19.47 1.21 -2.48
N VAL A 101 18.16 1.30 -2.70
CA VAL A 101 17.46 2.59 -2.73
C VAL A 101 16.98 2.92 -1.31
N PRO A 102 17.42 4.04 -0.70
CA PRO A 102 17.01 4.39 0.66
C PRO A 102 15.49 4.45 0.81
N GLY A 103 14.97 3.72 1.81
CA GLY A 103 13.54 3.66 2.10
C GLY A 103 12.73 2.75 1.18
N ILE A 104 13.36 2.02 0.25
CA ILE A 104 12.69 0.98 -0.55
C ILE A 104 13.32 -0.39 -0.22
N LYS A 105 12.48 -1.37 0.12
CA LYS A 105 12.90 -2.76 0.36
C LYS A 105 12.11 -3.71 -0.52
N ILE A 106 12.76 -4.80 -0.92
CA ILE A 106 12.14 -5.89 -1.67
C ILE A 106 12.07 -7.10 -0.77
N HIS A 107 10.93 -7.78 -0.78
CA HIS A 107 10.72 -9.03 -0.06
C HIS A 107 10.40 -10.13 -1.07
N ASP A 108 11.10 -11.24 -0.96
CA ASP A 108 10.99 -12.40 -1.86
C ASP A 108 10.02 -13.45 -1.28
N ASN A 109 9.34 -14.17 -2.18
CA ASN A 109 8.33 -15.19 -1.83
C ASN A 109 7.24 -14.64 -0.91
N ASP A 110 6.83 -13.41 -1.14
CA ASP A 110 5.90 -12.68 -0.27
C ASP A 110 4.54 -12.52 -0.94
N SER A 111 3.58 -13.35 -0.52
CA SER A 111 2.20 -13.25 -0.97
C SER A 111 1.44 -12.14 -0.22
N LEU A 112 0.26 -11.78 -0.72
CA LEU A 112 -0.63 -10.85 -0.02
C LEU A 112 -0.95 -11.34 1.40
N ASP A 113 -1.28 -12.63 1.54
CA ASP A 113 -1.65 -13.23 2.81
C ASP A 113 -0.48 -13.25 3.80
N ASP A 114 0.72 -13.60 3.32
CA ASP A 114 1.93 -13.62 4.15
C ASP A 114 2.26 -12.21 4.65
N ARG A 115 2.15 -11.21 3.77
CA ARG A 115 2.39 -9.81 4.14
C ARG A 115 1.37 -9.31 5.17
N LEU A 116 0.10 -9.62 5.00
CA LEU A 116 -0.93 -9.19 5.95
C LEU A 116 -0.75 -9.85 7.34
N LYS A 117 -0.35 -11.12 7.39
CA LYS A 117 0.03 -11.79 8.64
C LYS A 117 1.26 -11.12 9.28
N ALA A 118 2.30 -10.86 8.49
CA ALA A 118 3.51 -10.19 8.96
C ALA A 118 3.18 -8.82 9.56
N LEU A 119 2.36 -7.99 8.88
CA LEU A 119 1.96 -6.67 9.39
C LEU A 119 1.19 -6.77 10.71
N ARG A 120 0.34 -7.79 10.88
CA ARG A 120 -0.38 -8.02 12.14
C ARG A 120 0.57 -8.39 13.29
N HIS A 121 1.63 -9.16 13.01
CA HIS A 121 2.63 -9.52 14.01
C HIS A 121 3.62 -8.39 14.29
N GLU A 122 3.93 -7.55 13.30
CA GLU A 122 4.79 -6.37 13.46
C GLU A 122 4.10 -5.27 14.26
N SER A 123 2.77 -5.17 14.19
CA SER A 123 2.03 -4.16 14.94
C SER A 123 2.07 -4.48 16.44
N GLY A 124 2.65 -3.57 17.21
CA GLY A 124 2.70 -3.66 18.68
C GLY A 124 1.36 -3.38 19.38
N GLY A 125 0.26 -3.27 18.63
CA GLY A 125 -1.05 -2.86 19.12
C GLY A 125 -2.20 -3.30 18.23
N PRO A 126 -3.43 -2.80 18.48
CA PRO A 126 -4.60 -3.14 17.67
C PRO A 126 -4.47 -2.56 16.25
N LEU A 127 -4.18 -3.42 15.29
CA LEU A 127 -4.12 -3.09 13.87
C LEU A 127 -5.51 -3.17 13.23
N LYS A 128 -6.01 -2.04 12.72
CA LYS A 128 -7.29 -2.00 12.00
C LYS A 128 -7.07 -2.26 10.51
N MET A 129 -7.66 -3.31 9.97
CA MET A 129 -7.55 -3.63 8.53
C MET A 129 -8.81 -3.22 7.79
N LEU A 130 -8.62 -2.48 6.69
CA LEU A 130 -9.69 -1.97 5.84
C LEU A 130 -9.49 -2.49 4.43
N LEU A 131 -10.53 -3.07 3.85
CA LEU A 131 -10.55 -3.48 2.45
C LEU A 131 -11.43 -2.51 1.67
N LEU A 132 -10.87 -1.84 0.66
CA LEU A 132 -11.69 -0.99 -0.20
C LEU A 132 -12.51 -1.81 -1.18
N SER A 133 -13.83 -1.65 -1.11
CA SER A 133 -14.82 -2.37 -1.90
C SER A 133 -16.01 -1.46 -2.18
N GLU A 134 -16.62 -1.59 -3.36
CA GLU A 134 -17.81 -0.79 -3.73
C GLU A 134 -18.99 -1.07 -2.80
N ASP A 135 -19.16 -2.34 -2.41
CA ASP A 135 -20.20 -2.81 -1.48
C ASP A 135 -19.86 -2.63 0.01
N GLY A 136 -18.80 -1.88 0.33
CA GLY A 136 -18.38 -1.65 1.71
C GLY A 136 -19.20 -0.60 2.43
N ASP A 137 -19.07 -0.54 3.76
CA ASP A 137 -19.64 0.56 4.55
C ASP A 137 -18.92 1.87 4.25
N LYS A 138 -19.63 3.00 4.31
CA LYS A 138 -18.99 4.30 4.06
C LYS A 138 -17.82 4.49 5.01
N LEU A 139 -16.64 4.83 4.47
CA LEU A 139 -15.47 5.12 5.29
C LEU A 139 -15.76 6.34 6.18
N ILE A 140 -15.94 6.09 7.47
CA ILE A 140 -15.92 7.09 8.53
C ILE A 140 -14.48 7.09 9.09
N ASN A 141 -13.95 8.26 9.45
CA ASN A 141 -12.57 8.40 9.93
C ASN A 141 -12.24 7.24 10.90
N PRO A 142 -11.27 6.37 10.57
CA PRO A 142 -11.11 5.08 11.24
C PRO A 142 -10.71 5.21 12.71
N PHE A 143 -10.25 6.40 13.12
CA PHE A 143 -9.92 6.78 14.49
C PHE A 143 -11.13 7.22 15.31
N ILE A 144 -12.22 7.60 14.66
CA ILE A 144 -13.49 7.89 15.32
C ILE A 144 -14.12 6.54 15.66
N ARG A 145 -14.13 6.19 16.95
CA ARG A 145 -14.84 4.99 17.43
C ARG A 145 -16.33 5.11 17.12
N CYS A 146 -16.79 4.41 16.10
CA CYS A 146 -18.19 4.00 16.05
C CYS A 146 -18.34 2.82 17.01
N ASN A 147 -18.97 3.04 18.17
CA ASN A 147 -19.47 1.98 19.03
C ASN A 147 -20.61 1.26 18.28
N THR A 148 -20.28 0.37 17.37
CA THR A 148 -21.21 -0.66 16.91
C THR A 148 -20.61 -2.00 17.30
N ALA A 149 -20.85 -2.36 18.55
CA ALA A 149 -20.71 -3.73 19.01
C ALA A 149 -21.72 -4.57 18.23
N SER A 150 -21.25 -5.44 17.34
CA SER A 150 -21.99 -6.60 16.89
C SER A 150 -21.40 -7.83 17.58
N VAL A 151 -21.92 -8.09 18.78
CA VAL A 151 -21.90 -9.43 19.39
C VAL A 151 -23.07 -10.19 18.78
N PRO A 152 -22.90 -11.35 18.12
CA PRO A 152 -24.01 -12.23 17.86
C PRO A 152 -24.14 -13.18 19.06
N SER A 153 -25.11 -12.90 19.95
CA SER A 153 -25.68 -13.94 20.81
C SER A 153 -27.05 -14.30 20.25
N SER A 154 -27.15 -15.56 19.87
CA SER A 154 -28.38 -16.32 19.63
C SER A 154 -29.44 -16.06 20.70
N ASP A 155 -30.69 -15.81 20.28
CA ASP A 155 -31.86 -16.66 20.59
C ASP A 155 -33.20 -15.95 20.27
N SER A 156 -34.01 -16.67 19.48
CA SER A 156 -35.50 -16.69 19.40
C SER A 156 -36.33 -15.41 19.11
N GLU A 157 -37.07 -15.49 17.97
CA GLU A 157 -38.55 -15.36 17.78
C GLU A 157 -39.33 -14.31 18.62
N SER A 158 -40.32 -13.55 18.16
CA SER A 158 -41.18 -13.50 16.96
C SER A 158 -42.11 -12.25 17.06
N ILE A 159 -43.05 -12.09 16.11
CA ILE A 159 -44.30 -11.26 16.13
C ILE A 159 -44.34 -9.99 15.21
N ILE A 160 -44.62 -10.24 13.93
CA ILE A 160 -45.79 -9.80 13.12
C ILE A 160 -46.33 -8.35 13.29
N LYS A 161 -46.25 -7.48 12.24
CA LYS A 161 -47.32 -7.15 11.23
C LYS A 161 -47.08 -5.82 10.48
N LYS A 162 -47.15 -5.91 9.13
CA LYS A 162 -47.65 -4.98 8.09
C LYS A 162 -47.94 -3.51 8.46
N ASN A 163 -47.33 -2.57 7.70
CA ASN A 163 -48.01 -1.72 6.71
C ASN A 163 -47.13 -0.54 6.24
N GLY A 164 -47.16 -0.29 4.93
CA GLY A 164 -47.21 1.07 4.38
C GLY A 164 -45.90 1.86 4.32
N ALA A 165 -45.50 2.18 3.09
CA ALA A 165 -44.47 3.16 2.76
C ALA A 165 -44.53 4.43 3.63
N LYS A 166 -43.39 4.80 4.22
CA LYS A 166 -42.95 6.17 4.50
C LYS A 166 -41.45 6.16 4.79
N ASN A 167 -40.68 6.66 3.83
CA ASN A 167 -39.34 7.16 4.05
C ASN A 167 -39.36 8.12 5.24
N SER A 168 -38.74 7.70 6.35
CA SER A 168 -38.29 8.61 7.41
C SER A 168 -37.03 8.02 8.01
N VAL A 169 -35.89 8.32 7.39
CA VAL A 169 -34.61 8.18 8.07
C VAL A 169 -34.53 9.33 9.07
N ASN A 170 -34.76 9.00 10.34
CA ASN A 170 -34.54 9.89 11.47
C ASN A 170 -33.04 10.23 11.54
N MET A 171 -32.66 11.36 10.94
CA MET A 171 -31.38 12.01 11.21
C MET A 171 -31.52 12.80 12.51
N SER A 172 -31.33 12.15 13.65
CA SER A 172 -31.04 12.88 14.89
C SER A 172 -29.63 13.44 14.77
N VAL A 173 -29.54 14.72 14.43
CA VAL A 173 -28.33 15.54 14.56
C VAL A 173 -28.14 15.81 16.04
N GLU A 174 -27.43 14.92 16.75
CA GLU A 174 -26.85 15.29 18.03
C GLU A 174 -25.56 16.07 17.79
N ASN A 175 -25.72 17.39 17.62
CA ASN A 175 -24.65 18.34 17.85
C ASN A 175 -24.34 18.38 19.34
N LYS A 176 -23.34 17.62 19.79
CA LYS A 176 -22.70 17.83 21.09
C LYS A 176 -21.18 17.80 20.97
N SER A 177 -20.65 19.01 21.07
CA SER A 177 -19.59 19.34 22.03
C SER A 177 -18.22 18.70 21.82
N LYS A 178 -17.28 19.49 21.29
CA LYS A 178 -15.85 19.58 21.70
C LYS A 178 -15.36 18.38 22.54
N GLU A 179 -15.17 17.21 21.92
CA GLU A 179 -14.46 16.12 22.54
C GLU A 179 -12.97 16.30 22.27
N LYS A 180 -12.21 16.37 23.36
CA LYS A 180 -10.75 16.31 23.39
C LYS A 180 -10.29 15.18 22.47
N ARG A 181 -9.52 15.53 21.44
CA ARG A 181 -8.74 14.59 20.62
C ARG A 181 -7.74 13.89 21.54
N ASN A 182 -8.20 12.85 22.24
CA ASN A 182 -7.30 11.84 22.76
C ASN A 182 -6.74 11.14 21.54
N GLU A 183 -5.43 11.26 21.35
CA GLU A 183 -4.65 10.60 20.29
C GLU A 183 -4.97 9.11 20.27
N ALA A 184 -5.91 8.71 19.41
CA ALA A 184 -6.09 7.32 19.04
C ALA A 184 -4.94 6.97 18.11
N ASN A 185 -3.75 6.71 18.67
CA ASN A 185 -2.59 6.19 17.94
C ASN A 185 -2.84 4.71 17.56
N GLY A 186 -3.79 4.49 16.66
CA GLY A 186 -4.05 3.20 16.03
C GLY A 186 -3.28 3.08 14.72
N GLU A 187 -2.60 1.96 14.51
CA GLU A 187 -2.14 1.63 13.16
C GLU A 187 -3.34 1.08 12.37
N PHE A 188 -3.42 1.46 11.09
CA PHE A 188 -4.39 0.86 10.17
C PHE A 188 -3.72 0.53 8.85
N VAL A 189 -4.24 -0.52 8.19
CA VAL A 189 -3.80 -0.96 6.87
C VAL A 189 -4.99 -0.87 5.94
N VAL A 190 -4.81 -0.21 4.80
CA VAL A 190 -5.82 -0.18 3.74
C VAL A 190 -5.34 -1.03 2.58
N VAL A 191 -6.16 -2.01 2.22
CA VAL A 191 -5.93 -2.90 1.07
C VAL A 191 -6.69 -2.36 -0.13
N LEU A 192 -5.97 -2.22 -1.24
CA LEU A 192 -6.43 -1.65 -2.50
C LEU A 192 -6.16 -2.66 -3.62
N GLY A 193 -7.17 -2.93 -4.45
CA GLY A 193 -6.99 -3.63 -5.72
C GLY A 193 -6.31 -2.78 -6.78
N ASP A 194 -5.87 -3.42 -7.86
CA ASP A 194 -5.35 -2.73 -9.04
C ASP A 194 -6.48 -2.32 -10.01
N SER A 195 -6.14 -2.03 -11.28
CA SER A 195 -7.14 -1.67 -12.30
C SER A 195 -8.11 -2.80 -12.66
N TYR A 196 -7.78 -4.05 -12.37
CA TYR A 196 -8.63 -5.21 -12.56
C TYR A 196 -9.40 -5.58 -11.28
N GLY A 197 -9.10 -4.93 -10.16
CA GLY A 197 -9.68 -5.22 -8.85
C GLY A 197 -8.97 -6.35 -8.13
N MET A 198 -9.55 -6.79 -7.02
CA MET A 198 -9.08 -7.99 -6.30
C MET A 198 -9.93 -9.19 -6.69
N THR A 199 -9.32 -10.37 -6.74
CA THR A 199 -10.06 -11.60 -7.01
C THR A 199 -10.99 -11.94 -5.83
N VAL A 200 -12.01 -12.75 -6.09
CA VAL A 200 -12.94 -13.20 -5.03
C VAL A 200 -12.20 -13.99 -3.94
N GLU A 201 -11.19 -14.76 -4.35
CA GLU A 201 -10.32 -15.53 -3.46
C GLU A 201 -9.51 -14.59 -2.55
N GLU A 202 -8.88 -13.56 -3.11
CA GLU A 202 -8.15 -12.55 -2.34
C GLU A 202 -9.05 -11.79 -1.37
N ILE A 203 -10.23 -11.34 -1.82
CA ILE A 203 -11.20 -10.65 -0.97
C ILE A 203 -11.60 -11.56 0.21
N SER A 204 -11.84 -12.84 -0.06
CA SER A 204 -12.21 -13.82 0.96
C SER A 204 -11.07 -14.07 1.93
N SER A 205 -9.85 -14.24 1.45
CA SER A 205 -8.65 -14.40 2.28
C SER A 205 -8.40 -13.17 3.17
N VAL A 206 -8.49 -11.96 2.61
CA VAL A 206 -8.29 -10.71 3.35
C VAL A 206 -9.34 -10.53 4.45
N LYS A 207 -10.61 -10.84 4.17
CA LYS A 207 -11.70 -10.78 5.16
C LYS A 207 -11.55 -11.87 6.24
N GLN A 208 -11.30 -13.12 5.84
CA GLN A 208 -11.31 -14.27 6.75
C GLN A 208 -10.04 -14.35 7.60
N GLN A 209 -8.87 -14.22 7.00
CA GLN A 209 -7.59 -14.41 7.71
C GLN A 209 -7.23 -13.20 8.57
N VAL A 210 -7.68 -12.01 8.16
CA VAL A 210 -7.19 -10.76 8.73
C VAL A 210 -8.29 -9.83 9.21
N GLY A 211 -9.54 -10.31 9.23
CA GLY A 211 -10.67 -9.59 9.82
C GLY A 211 -10.89 -8.22 9.21
N ALA A 212 -10.53 -8.03 7.93
CA ALA A 212 -10.61 -6.74 7.28
C ALA A 212 -12.06 -6.29 7.12
N THR A 213 -12.35 -5.05 7.51
CA THR A 213 -13.67 -4.44 7.31
C THR A 213 -13.75 -3.88 5.89
N ALA A 214 -14.78 -4.29 5.14
CA ALA A 214 -15.03 -3.73 3.82
C ALA A 214 -15.56 -2.29 3.94
N VAL A 215 -14.91 -1.35 3.25
CA VAL A 215 -15.29 0.07 3.27
C VAL A 215 -15.35 0.64 1.86
N THR A 216 -16.20 1.65 1.65
CA THR A 216 -16.34 2.39 0.40
C THR A 216 -16.01 3.87 0.58
N LEU A 217 -15.40 4.47 -0.44
CA LEU A 217 -15.09 5.91 -0.50
C LEU A 217 -16.17 6.73 -1.22
N GLY A 218 -17.13 6.07 -1.86
CA GLY A 218 -18.15 6.75 -2.65
C GLY A 218 -18.91 5.81 -3.58
N ARG A 219 -19.80 6.39 -4.38
CA ARG A 219 -20.66 5.66 -5.33
C ARG A 219 -20.01 5.41 -6.70
N LEU A 220 -18.89 6.06 -6.97
CA LEU A 220 -18.23 5.99 -8.26
C LEU A 220 -16.98 5.10 -8.16
N PRO A 221 -16.71 4.27 -9.17
CA PRO A 221 -15.44 3.57 -9.25
C PRO A 221 -14.32 4.60 -9.41
N LEU A 222 -13.28 4.46 -8.59
CA LEU A 222 -12.13 5.36 -8.56
C LEU A 222 -10.86 4.58 -8.86
N LEU A 223 -9.90 5.27 -9.46
CA LEU A 223 -8.55 4.72 -9.59
C LEU A 223 -7.95 4.55 -8.19
N ALA A 224 -7.15 3.50 -7.97
CA ALA A 224 -6.47 3.28 -6.69
C ALA A 224 -5.69 4.52 -6.20
N SER A 225 -5.07 5.28 -7.12
CA SER A 225 -4.37 6.51 -6.79
C SER A 225 -5.30 7.63 -6.29
N GLN A 226 -6.56 7.69 -6.74
CA GLN A 226 -7.57 8.62 -6.25
C GLN A 226 -8.10 8.19 -4.89
N CYS A 227 -8.30 6.87 -4.68
CA CYS A 227 -8.70 6.32 -3.40
C CYS A 227 -7.72 6.73 -2.28
N ILE A 228 -6.42 6.65 -2.55
CA ILE A 228 -5.36 7.07 -1.62
C ILE A 228 -5.50 8.54 -1.21
N VAL A 229 -5.80 9.43 -2.16
CA VAL A 229 -5.98 10.87 -1.86
C VAL A 229 -7.17 11.06 -0.93
N LEU A 230 -8.29 10.37 -1.19
CA LEU A 230 -9.48 10.44 -0.34
C LEU A 230 -9.25 9.84 1.05
N ILE A 231 -8.50 8.74 1.15
CA ILE A 231 -8.10 8.16 2.43
C ILE A 231 -7.27 9.17 3.23
N ASN A 232 -6.21 9.72 2.63
CA ASN A 232 -5.36 10.72 3.27
C ASN A 232 -6.20 11.93 3.74
N HIS A 233 -7.12 12.41 2.91
CA HIS A 233 -8.05 13.47 3.29
C HIS A 233 -8.96 13.09 4.48
N HIS A 234 -9.45 11.85 4.56
CA HIS A 234 -10.27 11.40 5.71
C HIS A 234 -9.45 11.25 7.00
N LEU A 235 -8.15 11.03 6.90
CA LEU A 235 -7.26 10.86 8.05
C LEU A 235 -6.71 12.20 8.55
N ASP A 236 -6.52 13.17 7.65
CA ASP A 236 -6.02 14.51 7.98
C ASP A 236 -7.10 15.38 8.67
N ASN A 237 -8.39 15.06 8.51
CA ASN A 237 -9.54 15.79 9.07
C ASN A 237 -10.09 15.15 10.36
#